data_AF-A0A9X9A254-F1
#
_entry.id   AF-A0A9X9A254-F1
#
_cell.length_a   1.000
_cell.length_b   1.000
_cell.length_c   1.000
_cell.angle_alpha   90.00
_cell.angle_beta   90.00
_cell.angle_gamma   90.00
#
_symmetry.space_group_name_H-M   'P 1'
#
loop_
_entity.id
_entity.type
_entity.pdbx_description
1 polymer ?
#
loop_
_entity_poly.entity_id
_entity_poly.type
_entity_poly.pdbx_seq_one_letter_code
_entity_poly.pdbx_strand_id
1 'polypeptide(L)'
;QIYSGFIFASLIMVMTMVFQVYLTEYLNENALLRTEMQKSEKLNIVSELAASVAHEVRNPLTVVRGFIQLLESTEDVKNKDYMRLVLAELDRAEQIISDYLNLARPQIEKKEHICLSAQLIEMTTLMSSFAAMQGVYLQVEISE
;
A
#
# COMPACT_ATOMS: atom_id res chain seq x y z
N GLN A 1 19.47 -44.51 45.20
CA GLN A 1 18.30 -43.61 45.08
C GLN A 1 18.66 -42.24 44.50
N ILE A 2 19.78 -41.60 44.90
CA ILE A 2 20.19 -40.29 44.36
C ILE A 2 20.57 -40.37 42.87
N TYR A 3 21.42 -41.34 42.49
CA TYR A 3 21.86 -41.53 41.10
C TYR A 3 20.70 -41.82 40.12
N SER A 4 19.71 -42.60 40.53
CA SER A 4 18.53 -42.89 39.71
C SER A 4 17.66 -41.65 39.48
N GLY A 5 17.55 -40.76 40.47
CA GLY A 5 16.85 -39.48 40.31
C GLY A 5 17.57 -38.52 39.38
N PHE A 6 18.91 -38.50 39.43
CA PHE A 6 19.72 -37.66 38.54
C PHE A 6 19.60 -38.08 37.07
N ILE A 7 19.65 -39.38 36.79
CA ILE A 7 19.46 -39.92 35.43
C ILE A 7 18.07 -39.55 34.91
N PHE A 8 17.03 -39.71 35.72
CA PHE A 8 15.66 -39.36 35.33
C PHE A 8 15.51 -37.86 35.02
N ALA A 9 16.05 -36.99 35.86
CA ALA A 9 16.03 -35.53 35.62
C ALA A 9 16.79 -35.14 34.34
N SER A 10 17.95 -35.77 34.09
CA SER A 10 18.73 -35.52 32.87
C SER A 10 17.95 -35.94 31.60
N LEU A 11 17.19 -37.03 31.66
CA LEU A 11 16.40 -37.54 30.54
C LEU A 11 15.23 -36.60 30.24
N ILE A 12 14.54 -36.11 31.28
CA ILE A 12 13.51 -35.08 31.13
C ILE A 12 14.08 -33.81 30.51
N MET A 13 15.23 -33.33 30.98
CA MET A 13 15.86 -32.12 30.44
C MET A 13 16.16 -32.26 28.95
N VAL A 14 16.74 -33.40 28.52
CA VAL A 14 16.99 -33.69 27.10
C VAL A 14 15.68 -33.72 26.30
N MET A 15 14.64 -34.38 26.81
CA MET A 15 13.34 -34.42 26.14
C MET A 15 12.72 -33.02 25.99
N THR A 16 12.78 -32.18 27.03
CA THR A 16 12.27 -30.81 26.95
C THR A 16 13.09 -29.94 26.00
N MET A 17 14.41 -30.10 25.94
CA MET A 17 15.27 -29.38 25.00
C MET A 17 14.93 -29.74 23.56
N VAL A 18 14.80 -31.04 23.26
CA VAL A 18 14.40 -31.51 21.92
C VAL A 18 13.02 -30.97 21.54
N PHE A 19 12.08 -30.98 22.49
CA PHE A 19 10.73 -30.45 22.26
C PHE A 19 10.74 -28.94 21.97
N GLN A 20 11.52 -28.15 22.72
CA GLN A 20 11.65 -26.71 22.49
C GLN A 20 12.30 -26.38 21.13
N VAL A 21 13.36 -27.10 20.76
CA VAL A 21 14.00 -26.96 19.45
C VAL A 21 13.00 -27.28 18.34
N TYR A 22 12.27 -28.38 18.46
CA TYR A 22 11.23 -28.76 17.50
C TYR A 22 10.14 -27.69 17.36
N LEU A 23 9.63 -27.16 18.48
CA LEU A 23 8.63 -26.11 18.45
C LEU A 23 9.15 -24.82 17.80
N THR A 24 10.39 -24.44 18.10
CA THR A 24 10.99 -23.24 17.52
C THR A 24 11.14 -23.37 16.01
N GLU A 25 11.62 -24.52 15.54
CA GLU A 25 11.75 -24.80 14.11
C GLU A 25 10.38 -24.79 13.41
N TYR A 26 9.39 -25.46 14.01
CA TYR A 26 8.01 -25.48 13.49
C TYR A 26 7.40 -24.08 13.42
N LEU A 27 7.60 -23.25 14.44
CA LEU A 27 7.12 -21.86 14.44
C LEU A 27 7.83 -21.01 13.39
N ASN A 28 9.15 -21.19 13.22
CA ASN A 28 9.94 -20.47 12.24
C ASN A 28 9.53 -20.83 10.81
N GLU A 29 9.36 -22.12 10.51
CA GLU A 29 8.88 -22.60 9.21
C GLU A 29 7.48 -22.05 8.90
N ASN A 30 6.56 -22.08 9.86
CA ASN A 30 5.24 -21.48 9.70
C ASN A 30 5.30 -19.96 9.51
N ALA A 31 6.20 -19.25 10.19
CA ALA A 31 6.37 -17.82 10.03
C ALA A 31 6.92 -17.46 8.64
N LEU A 32 7.87 -18.24 8.13
CA LEU A 32 8.39 -18.12 6.77
C LEU A 32 7.29 -18.35 5.73
N LEU A 33 6.55 -19.46 5.86
CA LEU A 33 5.42 -19.77 4.96
C LEU A 33 4.35 -18.68 4.98
N ARG A 34 3.99 -18.16 6.17
CA ARG A 34 3.04 -17.03 6.27
C ARG A 34 3.55 -15.79 5.56
N THR A 35 4.84 -15.49 5.70
CA THR A 35 5.45 -14.32 5.04
C THR A 35 5.47 -14.48 3.52
N GLU A 36 5.79 -15.68 3.02
CA GLU A 36 5.71 -16.00 1.60
C GLU A 36 4.28 -15.95 1.06
N MET A 37 3.30 -16.49 1.80
CA MET A 37 1.88 -16.40 1.46
C MET A 37 1.42 -14.95 1.38
N GLN A 38 1.73 -14.12 2.38
CA GLN A 38 1.39 -12.69 2.36
C GLN A 38 2.02 -11.96 1.18
N LYS A 39 3.29 -12.28 0.85
CA LYS A 39 3.95 -11.73 -0.32
C LYS A 39 3.27 -12.17 -1.61
N SER A 40 2.87 -13.44 -1.72
CA SER A 40 2.15 -13.98 -2.87
C SER A 40 0.76 -13.35 -3.03
N GLU A 41 0.01 -13.17 -1.94
CA GLU A 41 -1.28 -12.48 -1.95
C GLU A 41 -1.13 -11.02 -2.41
N LYS A 42 -0.14 -10.29 -1.86
CA LYS A 42 0.17 -8.93 -2.32
C LYS A 42 0.55 -8.90 -3.80
N LEU A 43 1.35 -9.84 -4.28
CA LEU A 43 1.72 -9.92 -5.70
C LEU A 43 0.52 -10.23 -6.60
N ASN A 44 -0.39 -11.12 -6.18
CA ASN A 44 -1.62 -11.41 -6.91
C ASN A 44 -2.48 -10.16 -7.05
N ILE A 45 -2.66 -9.41 -5.95
CA ILE A 45 -3.38 -8.13 -5.96
C ILE A 45 -2.71 -7.13 -6.91
N VAL A 46 -1.38 -6.97 -6.83
CA VAL A 46 -0.62 -6.10 -7.74
C VAL A 46 -0.80 -6.51 -9.21
N SER A 47 -0.84 -7.82 -9.49
CA SER A 47 -1.05 -8.36 -10.84
C SER A 47 -2.46 -8.09 -11.36
N GLU A 48 -3.49 -8.28 -10.53
CA GLU A 48 -4.88 -7.99 -10.90
C GLU A 48 -5.08 -6.49 -11.15
N LEU A 49 -4.54 -5.66 -10.26
CA LEU A 49 -4.56 -4.21 -10.41
C LEU A 49 -3.74 -3.74 -11.62
N ALA A 50 -2.63 -4.40 -11.97
CA ALA A 50 -1.84 -4.04 -13.15
C ALA A 50 -2.67 -4.10 -14.45
N ALA A 51 -3.52 -5.12 -14.58
CA ALA A 51 -4.39 -5.27 -15.74
C ALA A 51 -5.46 -4.17 -15.79
N SER A 52 -6.08 -3.85 -14.65
CA SER A 52 -7.03 -2.73 -14.53
C SER A 52 -6.35 -1.39 -14.85
N VAL A 53 -5.17 -1.12 -14.29
CA VAL A 53 -4.42 0.12 -14.54
C VAL A 53 -4.01 0.24 -16.00
N ALA A 54 -3.54 -0.84 -16.63
CA ALA A 54 -3.23 -0.83 -18.05
C ALA A 54 -4.47 -0.48 -18.89
N HIS A 55 -5.64 -1.00 -18.52
CA HIS A 55 -6.90 -0.68 -19.19
C HIS A 55 -7.32 0.78 -18.93
N GLU A 56 -7.18 1.27 -17.70
CA GLU A 56 -7.57 2.61 -17.31
C GLU A 56 -6.65 3.70 -17.84
N VAL A 57 -5.36 3.43 -18.02
CA VAL A 57 -4.39 4.31 -18.69
C VAL A 57 -4.57 4.28 -20.21
N ARG A 58 -4.97 3.15 -20.79
CA ARG A 58 -5.25 3.05 -22.23
C ARG A 58 -6.40 3.96 -22.66
N ASN A 59 -7.39 4.19 -21.79
CA ASN A 59 -8.53 5.07 -22.06
C ASN A 59 -8.13 6.53 -22.34
N PRO A 60 -7.47 7.27 -21.42
CA PRO A 60 -7.00 8.63 -21.67
C PRO A 60 -6.06 8.68 -22.87
N LEU A 61 -5.15 7.71 -23.03
CA LEU A 61 -4.26 7.67 -24.21
C LEU A 61 -5.01 7.50 -25.53
N THR A 62 -6.11 6.74 -25.53
CA THR A 62 -6.98 6.59 -26.72
C THR A 62 -7.68 7.92 -27.04
N VAL A 63 -8.15 8.62 -26.02
CA VAL A 63 -8.80 9.93 -26.15
C VAL A 63 -7.80 10.98 -26.67
N VAL A 64 -6.59 11.03 -26.10
CA VAL A 64 -5.48 11.87 -26.57
C VAL A 64 -5.20 11.63 -28.04
N ARG A 65 -5.06 10.35 -28.45
CA ARG A 65 -4.83 9.99 -29.85
C ARG A 65 -5.96 10.45 -30.76
N GLY A 66 -7.22 10.31 -30.34
CA GLY A 66 -8.38 10.80 -31.09
C GLY A 66 -8.38 12.32 -31.28
N PHE A 67 -8.05 13.08 -30.24
CA PHE A 67 -7.95 14.55 -30.34
C PHE A 67 -6.78 15.00 -31.22
N ILE A 68 -5.63 14.33 -31.15
CA ILE A 68 -4.49 14.60 -32.04
C ILE A 68 -4.87 14.32 -33.51
N GLN A 69 -5.61 13.25 -33.80
CA GLN A 69 -6.09 12.96 -35.16
C GLN A 69 -7.05 14.04 -35.68
N LEU A 70 -7.92 14.57 -34.83
CA LEU A 70 -8.81 15.68 -35.19
C LEU A 70 -8.01 16.96 -35.47
N LEU A 71 -6.99 17.25 -34.65
CA LEU A 71 -6.06 18.36 -34.85
C LEU A 71 -5.33 18.27 -36.21
N GLU A 72 -4.81 17.09 -36.58
CA GLU A 72 -4.14 16.89 -37.87
C GLU A 72 -5.08 17.08 -39.08
N SER A 73 -6.38 16.81 -38.90
CA SER A 73 -7.38 16.90 -39.99
C SER A 73 -7.93 18.32 -40.23
N THR A 74 -7.56 19.32 -39.41
CA THR A 74 -8.15 20.66 -39.46
C THR A 74 -7.08 21.75 -39.63
N GLU A 75 -7.22 22.61 -40.65
CA GLU A 75 -6.29 23.75 -40.87
C GLU A 75 -6.56 24.96 -39.94
N ASP A 76 -7.63 24.91 -39.14
CA ASP A 76 -8.24 26.08 -38.50
C ASP A 76 -8.02 26.17 -36.98
N VAL A 77 -8.04 27.41 -36.47
CA VAL A 77 -7.51 27.93 -35.18
C VAL A 77 -8.13 27.36 -33.88
N LYS A 78 -8.91 26.27 -33.92
CA LYS A 78 -9.47 25.59 -32.72
C LYS A 78 -8.46 24.73 -31.94
N ASN A 79 -7.17 24.83 -32.26
CA ASN A 79 -6.09 24.06 -31.64
C ASN A 79 -6.07 24.15 -30.09
N LYS A 80 -6.44 25.28 -29.49
CA LYS A 80 -6.33 25.47 -28.03
C LYS A 80 -7.27 24.57 -27.22
N ASP A 81 -8.50 24.34 -27.68
CA ASP A 81 -9.47 23.55 -26.91
C ASP A 81 -9.12 22.05 -26.97
N TYR A 82 -8.73 21.55 -28.14
CA TYR A 82 -8.24 20.18 -28.29
C TYR A 82 -6.92 19.96 -27.52
N MET A 83 -5.99 20.92 -27.56
CA MET A 83 -4.76 20.83 -26.79
C MET A 83 -5.03 20.79 -25.28
N ARG A 84 -6.02 21.55 -24.80
CA ARG A 84 -6.44 21.52 -23.39
C ARG A 84 -7.01 20.16 -23.00
N LEU A 85 -7.80 19.54 -23.87
CA LEU A 85 -8.36 18.20 -23.63
C LEU A 85 -7.26 17.11 -23.64
N VAL A 86 -6.29 17.21 -24.56
CA VAL A 86 -5.13 16.33 -24.59
C VAL A 86 -4.33 16.43 -23.28
N LEU A 87 -4.04 17.63 -22.82
CA LEU A 87 -3.32 17.84 -21.56
C LEU A 87 -4.10 17.27 -20.37
N ALA A 88 -5.41 17.52 -20.28
CA ALA A 88 -6.24 17.00 -19.19
C ALA A 88 -6.27 15.46 -19.13
N GLU A 89 -6.30 14.77 -20.27
CA GLU A 89 -6.27 13.31 -20.30
C GLU A 89 -4.87 12.75 -20.02
N LEU A 90 -3.79 13.46 -20.37
CA LEU A 90 -2.44 13.11 -19.95
C LEU A 90 -2.27 13.23 -18.43
N ASP A 91 -2.75 14.32 -17.83
CA ASP A 91 -2.74 14.52 -16.37
C ASP A 91 -3.52 13.40 -15.66
N ARG A 92 -4.66 12.99 -16.25
CA ARG A 92 -5.45 11.88 -15.73
C ARG A 92 -4.69 10.54 -15.79
N ALA A 93 -4.00 10.27 -16.89
CA ALA A 93 -3.16 9.07 -17.03
C ALA A 93 -2.02 9.08 -15.99
N GLU A 94 -1.38 10.23 -15.77
CA GLU A 94 -0.33 10.41 -14.77
C GLU A 94 -0.83 10.16 -13.35
N GLN A 95 -2.03 10.65 -13.01
CA GLN A 95 -2.65 10.40 -11.71
C GLN A 95 -2.91 8.90 -11.48
N ILE A 96 -3.48 8.19 -12.48
CA ILE A 96 -3.74 6.75 -12.39
C ILE A 96 -2.43 5.97 -12.16
N ILE A 97 -1.36 6.33 -12.88
CA ILE A 97 -0.03 5.70 -12.70
C ILE A 97 0.52 6.00 -11.30
N SER A 98 0.37 7.23 -10.82
CA SER A 98 0.85 7.64 -9.49
C SER A 98 0.13 6.90 -8.37
N ASP A 99 -1.19 6.77 -8.45
CA ASP A 99 -1.99 6.03 -7.48
C ASP A 99 -1.60 4.54 -7.45
N TYR A 100 -1.34 3.94 -8.62
CA TYR A 100 -0.85 2.56 -8.71
C TYR A 100 0.55 2.38 -8.10
N LEU A 101 1.49 3.27 -8.39
CA LEU A 101 2.85 3.21 -7.83
C LEU A 101 2.86 3.38 -6.30
N ASN A 102 1.91 4.16 -5.76
CA ASN A 102 1.74 4.30 -4.31
C ASN A 102 1.24 3.01 -3.65
N LEU A 103 0.39 2.24 -4.32
CA LEU A 103 -0.08 0.93 -3.84
C LEU A 103 1.00 -0.15 -3.96
N ALA A 104 1.81 -0.12 -5.02
CA ALA A 104 2.88 -1.09 -5.26
C ALA A 104 4.14 -0.84 -4.42
N ARG A 105 4.29 0.36 -3.83
CA ARG A 105 5.44 0.70 -3.00
C ARG A 105 5.44 -0.14 -1.73
N PRO A 106 6.51 -0.91 -1.44
CA PRO A 106 6.64 -1.54 -0.14
C PRO A 106 6.71 -0.44 0.92
N GLN A 107 5.69 -0.33 1.75
CA GLN A 107 5.80 0.46 2.97
C GLN A 107 6.87 -0.21 3.82
N ILE A 108 8.07 0.38 3.82
CA ILE A 108 9.07 0.08 4.82
C ILE A 108 8.49 0.67 6.11
N GLU A 109 7.69 -0.13 6.81
CA GLU A 109 7.18 0.20 8.13
C GLU A 109 8.38 0.29 9.09
N LYS A 110 8.99 1.47 9.17
CA LYS A 110 9.81 1.81 10.33
C LYS A 110 8.85 1.92 11.49
N LYS A 111 8.86 0.91 12.36
CA LYS A 111 8.15 0.97 13.62
C LYS A 111 8.82 2.04 14.47
N GLU A 112 8.13 3.15 14.65
CA GLU A 112 8.55 4.26 15.48
C GLU A 112 7.45 4.60 16.49
N HIS A 113 7.83 5.19 17.62
CA HIS A 113 6.87 5.71 18.58
C HIS A 113 6.26 6.99 18.03
N ILE A 114 4.95 6.99 17.81
CA ILE A 114 4.21 8.12 17.27
C ILE A 114 3.33 8.70 18.38
N CYS A 115 3.36 10.02 18.56
CA CYS A 115 2.47 10.72 19.47
C CYS A 115 1.13 10.96 18.77
N LEU A 116 0.15 10.10 19.06
CA LEU A 116 -1.14 10.10 18.35
C LEU A 116 -1.83 11.48 18.39
N SER A 117 -1.75 12.17 19.53
CA SER A 117 -2.36 13.48 19.72
C SER A 117 -1.73 14.55 18.82
N ALA A 118 -0.41 14.56 18.68
CA ALA A 118 0.30 15.47 17.80
C ALA A 118 -0.08 15.23 16.32
N GLN A 119 -0.09 13.97 15.89
CA GLN A 119 -0.50 13.61 14.52
C GLN A 119 -1.94 14.00 14.21
N LEU A 120 -2.88 13.81 15.14
CA LEU A 120 -4.29 14.19 14.95
C LEU A 120 -4.47 15.71 14.83
N ILE A 121 -3.72 16.49 15.61
CA ILE A 121 -3.74 17.97 15.51
C ILE A 121 -3.16 18.42 14.17
N GLU A 122 -2.05 17.82 13.72
CA GLU A 122 -1.42 18.15 12.45
C GLU A 122 -2.37 17.85 11.27
N MET A 123 -2.97 16.66 11.24
CA MET A 123 -3.96 16.29 10.22
C MET A 123 -5.16 17.23 10.18
N THR A 124 -5.72 17.57 11.35
CA THR A 124 -6.90 18.45 11.40
C THR A 124 -6.56 19.89 11.02
N THR A 125 -5.35 20.35 11.32
CA THR A 125 -4.86 21.65 10.83
C THR A 125 -4.74 21.65 9.31
N LEU A 126 -4.15 20.61 8.72
CA LEU A 126 -4.05 20.47 7.26
C LEU A 126 -5.43 20.42 6.58
N MET A 127 -6.37 19.68 7.16
CA MET A 127 -7.71 19.51 6.60
C MET A 127 -8.65 20.71 6.87
N SER A 128 -8.32 21.58 7.82
CA SER A 128 -9.16 22.73 8.20
C SER A 128 -9.51 23.63 7.02
N SER A 129 -8.54 23.89 6.14
CA SER A 129 -8.74 24.73 4.94
C SER A 129 -9.71 24.09 3.96
N PHE A 130 -9.62 22.77 3.78
CA PHE A 130 -10.53 22.02 2.91
C PHE A 130 -11.93 21.92 3.51
N ALA A 131 -12.03 21.65 4.81
CA ALA A 131 -13.30 21.59 5.53
C ALA A 131 -14.04 22.93 5.49
N ALA A 132 -13.33 24.04 5.69
CA ALA A 132 -13.90 25.38 5.58
C ALA A 132 -14.45 25.69 4.17
N MET A 133 -13.74 25.28 3.11
CA MET A 133 -14.22 25.44 1.73
C MET A 133 -15.51 24.65 1.46
N GLN A 134 -15.72 23.54 2.15
CA GLN A 134 -16.91 22.70 2.04
C GLN A 134 -17.98 23.02 3.10
N GLY A 135 -17.76 24.03 3.95
CA GLY A 135 -18.69 24.39 5.03
C GLY A 135 -18.81 23.36 6.15
N VAL A 136 -17.78 22.53 6.34
CA VAL A 136 -17.74 21.46 7.35
C VAL A 136 -16.91 21.92 8.55
N TYR A 137 -17.40 21.64 9.77
CA TYR A 137 -16.67 21.89 11.01
C TYR A 137 -15.95 20.61 11.47
N LEU A 138 -14.65 20.70 11.71
CA LEU A 138 -13.84 19.61 12.26
C LEU A 138 -13.68 19.79 13.77
N GLN A 139 -14.07 18.78 14.54
CA GLN A 139 -13.87 18.71 15.99
C GLN A 139 -12.98 17.49 16.31
N VAL A 140 -11.94 17.71 17.11
CA VAL A 140 -11.07 16.64 17.62
C VAL A 140 -11.22 16.58 19.12
N GLU A 141 -11.57 15.40 19.63
CA GLU A 141 -11.67 15.15 21.05
C GLU A 141 -10.67 14.05 21.40
N ILE A 142 -9.64 14.41 22.16
CA ILE A 142 -8.55 13.52 22.57
C ILE A 142 -8.74 13.26 24.05
N SER A 143 -9.10 12.04 24.43
CA SER A 143 -9.02 11.60 25.82
C SER A 143 -7.56 11.39 26.19
N GLU A 144 -7.17 11.83 27.39
CA GLU A 144 -5.88 11.47 28.01
C GLU A 144 -5.68 9.95 28.09
#